data_AF-A0A7X9KKI6-F1
#
_entry.id   AF-A0A7X9KKI6-F1
#
_cell.length_a   1.000
_cell.length_b   1.000
_cell.length_c   1.000
_cell.angle_alpha   90.00
_cell.angle_beta   90.00
_cell.angle_gamma   90.00
#
_symmetry.space_group_name_H-M   'P 1'
#
loop_
_entity.id
_entity.type
_entity.pdbx_description
1 polymer ?
#
loop_
_entity_poly.entity_id
_entity_poly.type
_entity_poly.pdbx_seq_one_letter_code
_entity_poly.pdbx_strand_id
1 'polypeptide(L)'
;NASDERLFAIAEVRDLTPVRDDAGRVVALPELERTLLTSMEAIRRVQAPRPLGQRLWWNRIVLGIWPPVTFTLGEIESIAATLAGAAVGLGLEEVHLLCRRVDASSGQLRDVALRFTTTTGTSFVLEETEQPAAPLVPLDEYSRKVVQSRRRGTTYPYELLRGLVAPRAGGRDEITGGSFTEYDLDDAGCLAPVQRPPGCNLASIVVGVVTNTTDRYPEGMSRVALLGDPTRALGALAEPECVRIMAAIDLAEQMGVPLEWYALSAGAKIAMDSGTENMDWIADVLRRIIEFTQQGGEINVVVTGINVGAQPYWNAEATMLMHTKGILVMTPASAMVLTGKQALDFSGGVSAEDNHGIGGYERVMGPNGQAQYWAPDVPAACGVLLAHYAHSYSAPGERFPRRALTGDPFDRDVRTSRHHLEGSDLTTVGDIFSETTNPERKKPFDIRSVMRAVLDLDHPTAERWADLAESDTAVVWDGHLGGIPVCAIGIEAHALARQGRLPADGPD
;
A
#
# COMPACT_ATOMS: atom_id res chain seq x y z
N ASN A 1 18.83 -27.13 6.36
CA ASN A 1 17.38 -27.06 6.08
C ASN A 1 17.20 -27.23 4.57
N ALA A 2 16.62 -28.33 4.09
CA ALA A 2 16.51 -28.60 2.66
C ALA A 2 15.51 -27.67 1.93
N SER A 3 14.62 -26.98 2.67
CA SER A 3 13.67 -26.03 2.09
C SER A 3 14.25 -24.63 1.86
N ASP A 4 15.47 -24.38 2.33
CA ASP A 4 16.19 -23.12 2.16
C ASP A 4 16.98 -23.15 0.85
N GLU A 5 16.28 -22.87 -0.25
CA GLU A 5 16.82 -22.80 -1.61
C GLU A 5 16.87 -21.33 -2.05
N ARG A 6 18.05 -20.85 -2.45
CA ARG A 6 18.32 -19.47 -2.87
C ARG A 6 19.25 -19.45 -4.08
N LEU A 7 19.16 -18.40 -4.88
CA LEU A 7 20.04 -18.16 -6.03
C LEU A 7 21.07 -17.10 -5.68
N PHE A 8 22.33 -17.38 -6.01
CA PHE A 8 23.45 -16.47 -5.87
C PHE A 8 24.09 -16.26 -7.24
N ALA A 9 24.22 -15.00 -7.66
CA ALA A 9 25.08 -14.63 -8.77
C ALA A 9 26.31 -13.92 -8.21
N ILE A 10 27.50 -14.43 -8.55
CA ILE A 10 28.77 -13.90 -8.09
C ILE A 10 29.58 -13.55 -9.33
N ALA A 11 30.06 -12.31 -9.42
CA ALA A 11 30.83 -11.84 -10.55
C ALA A 11 31.87 -10.80 -10.13
N GLU A 12 32.81 -10.50 -11.03
CA GLU A 12 33.84 -9.49 -10.83
C GLU A 12 33.69 -8.39 -11.89
N VAL A 13 33.99 -7.15 -11.48
CA VAL A 13 34.04 -5.97 -12.35
C VAL A 13 35.46 -5.44 -12.32
N ARG A 14 36.08 -5.35 -13.51
CA ARG A 14 37.49 -4.99 -13.68
C ARG A 14 37.69 -3.60 -14.25
N ASP A 15 36.68 -3.05 -14.90
CA ASP A 15 36.61 -1.66 -15.35
C ASP A 15 35.47 -0.90 -14.66
N LEU A 16 35.75 0.34 -14.28
CA LEU A 16 34.79 1.26 -13.65
C LEU A 16 34.76 2.61 -14.38
N THR A 17 35.17 2.65 -15.64
CA THR A 17 35.21 3.87 -16.45
C THR A 17 33.81 4.50 -16.59
N PRO A 18 33.60 5.74 -16.11
CA PRO A 18 32.29 6.37 -16.16
C PRO A 18 32.00 7.03 -17.50
N VAL A 19 30.74 7.01 -17.91
CA VAL A 19 30.20 7.91 -18.94
C VAL A 19 29.62 9.13 -18.23
N ARG A 20 29.94 10.32 -18.74
CA ARG A 20 29.50 11.60 -18.16
C ARG A 20 28.64 12.39 -19.15
N ASP A 21 27.69 13.16 -18.63
CA ASP A 21 26.92 14.13 -19.42
C ASP A 21 27.72 15.42 -19.68
N ASP A 22 27.14 16.35 -20.45
CA ASP A 22 27.73 17.66 -20.76
C ASP A 22 28.01 18.52 -19.51
N ALA A 23 27.34 18.22 -18.39
CA ALA A 23 27.56 18.86 -17.09
C ALA A 23 28.62 18.14 -16.23
N GLY A 24 29.24 17.07 -16.75
CA GLY A 24 30.26 16.28 -16.07
C GLY A 24 29.74 15.27 -15.03
N ARG A 25 28.42 15.10 -14.91
CA ARG A 25 27.81 14.14 -13.97
C ARG A 25 27.93 12.72 -14.51
N VAL A 26 28.18 11.75 -13.64
CA VAL A 26 28.19 10.33 -14.05
C VAL A 26 26.76 9.90 -14.38
N VAL A 27 26.56 9.43 -15.60
CA VAL A 27 25.25 8.94 -16.07
C VAL A 27 25.23 7.44 -16.31
N ALA A 28 26.39 6.80 -16.46
CA ALA A 28 26.49 5.36 -16.60
C ALA A 28 27.86 4.80 -16.17
N LEU A 29 27.85 3.53 -15.75
CA LEU A 29 29.02 2.69 -15.48
C LEU A 29 28.92 1.41 -16.32
N PRO A 30 29.28 1.44 -17.62
CA PRO A 30 28.88 0.41 -18.58
C PRO A 30 29.27 -1.03 -18.21
N GLU A 31 30.49 -1.25 -17.70
CA GLU A 31 30.90 -2.61 -17.32
C GLU A 31 30.18 -3.10 -16.06
N LEU A 32 30.01 -2.24 -15.05
CA LEU A 32 29.26 -2.56 -13.83
C LEU A 32 27.79 -2.89 -14.17
N GLU A 33 27.13 -2.02 -14.94
CA GLU A 33 25.73 -2.19 -15.35
C GLU A 33 25.55 -3.48 -16.15
N ARG A 34 26.42 -3.73 -17.14
CA ARG A 34 26.39 -4.96 -17.94
C ARG A 34 26.55 -6.20 -17.07
N THR A 35 27.48 -6.17 -16.11
CA THR A 35 27.76 -7.31 -15.22
C THR A 35 26.59 -7.58 -14.28
N LEU A 36 26.00 -6.51 -13.73
CA LEU A 36 24.80 -6.59 -12.90
C LEU A 36 23.60 -7.12 -13.70
N LEU A 37 23.34 -6.59 -14.90
CA LEU A 37 22.27 -7.05 -15.78
C LEU A 37 22.44 -8.51 -16.20
N THR A 38 23.67 -8.93 -16.50
CA THR A 38 23.97 -10.34 -16.83
C THR A 38 23.71 -11.25 -15.63
N SER A 39 24.07 -10.82 -14.43
CA SER A 39 23.81 -11.55 -13.18
C SER A 39 22.30 -11.67 -12.91
N MET A 40 21.55 -10.58 -13.15
CA MET A 40 20.10 -10.55 -13.08
C MET A 40 19.45 -11.49 -14.11
N GLU A 41 19.96 -11.51 -15.35
CA GLU A 41 19.49 -12.40 -16.41
C GLU A 41 19.71 -13.89 -16.04
N ALA A 42 20.87 -14.22 -15.46
CA ALA A 42 21.16 -15.58 -15.00
C ALA A 42 20.16 -16.05 -13.94
N ILE A 43 19.83 -15.20 -12.96
CA ILE A 43 18.79 -15.48 -11.97
C ILE A 43 17.41 -15.61 -12.65
N ARG A 44 17.09 -14.68 -13.57
CA ARG A 44 15.83 -14.69 -14.32
C ARG A 44 15.62 -15.98 -15.09
N ARG A 45 16.67 -16.54 -15.68
CA ARG A 45 16.63 -17.80 -16.44
C ARG A 45 16.19 -18.99 -15.58
N VAL A 46 16.55 -18.99 -14.29
CA VAL A 46 16.11 -20.03 -13.33
C VAL A 46 14.71 -19.76 -12.79
N GLN A 47 14.33 -18.48 -12.63
CA GLN A 47 13.03 -18.08 -12.09
C GLN A 47 11.89 -18.14 -13.10
N ALA A 48 12.14 -17.82 -14.37
CA ALA A 48 11.10 -17.67 -15.39
C ALA A 48 10.28 -18.95 -15.63
N PRO A 49 10.87 -20.16 -15.66
CA PRO A 49 10.11 -21.40 -15.81
C PRO A 49 9.32 -21.80 -14.55
N ARG A 50 9.62 -21.21 -13.39
CA ARG A 50 8.97 -21.55 -12.12
C ARG A 50 7.60 -20.86 -12.02
N PRO A 51 6.54 -21.59 -11.64
CA PRO A 51 5.27 -20.98 -11.24
C PRO A 51 5.50 -19.93 -10.14
N LEU A 52 4.68 -18.88 -10.10
CA LEU A 52 4.85 -17.76 -9.16
C LEU A 52 5.04 -18.23 -7.70
N GLY A 53 4.23 -19.19 -7.25
CA GLY A 53 4.29 -19.77 -5.89
C GLY A 53 5.55 -20.60 -5.58
N GLN A 54 6.32 -20.97 -6.59
CA GLN A 54 7.52 -21.80 -6.48
C GLN A 54 8.80 -21.01 -6.76
N ARG A 55 8.68 -19.71 -7.06
CA ARG A 55 9.85 -18.84 -7.23
C ARG A 55 10.65 -18.73 -5.94
N LEU A 56 11.96 -18.64 -6.11
CA LEU A 56 12.89 -18.52 -5.00
C LEU A 56 12.96 -17.08 -4.54
N TRP A 57 13.14 -16.87 -3.25
CA TRP A 57 13.24 -15.57 -2.63
C TRP A 57 14.48 -15.53 -1.76
N TRP A 58 14.90 -14.33 -1.37
CA TRP A 58 16.15 -14.11 -0.65
C TRP A 58 17.38 -14.43 -1.52
N ASN A 59 17.25 -14.21 -2.82
CA ASN A 59 18.34 -14.34 -3.77
C ASN A 59 19.30 -13.15 -3.61
N ARG A 60 20.58 -13.34 -3.94
CA ARG A 60 21.60 -12.30 -3.79
C ARG A 60 22.49 -12.19 -5.02
N ILE A 61 22.99 -10.98 -5.26
CA ILE A 61 24.05 -10.72 -6.24
C ILE A 61 25.25 -10.15 -5.48
N VAL A 62 26.43 -10.70 -5.72
CA VAL A 62 27.68 -10.22 -5.11
C VAL A 62 28.66 -9.88 -6.23
N LEU A 63 29.03 -8.60 -6.32
CA LEU A 63 29.97 -8.10 -7.31
C LEU A 63 31.26 -7.66 -6.64
N GLY A 64 32.38 -8.30 -6.97
CA GLY A 64 33.72 -7.87 -6.58
C GLY A 64 34.23 -6.77 -7.51
N ILE A 65 34.44 -5.58 -7.00
CA ILE A 65 34.88 -4.41 -7.76
C ILE A 65 36.38 -4.19 -7.53
N TRP A 66 37.19 -4.44 -8.56
CA TRP A 66 38.65 -4.34 -8.47
C TRP A 66 39.17 -2.89 -8.44
N PRO A 67 38.69 -1.98 -9.32
CA PRO A 67 39.11 -0.57 -9.28
C PRO A 67 38.59 0.14 -8.03
N PRO A 68 39.34 1.10 -7.46
CA PRO A 68 38.82 1.95 -6.39
C PRO A 68 37.58 2.73 -6.84
N VAL A 69 36.53 2.70 -6.02
CA VAL A 69 35.29 3.44 -6.27
C VAL A 69 35.44 4.86 -5.74
N THR A 70 35.43 5.83 -6.64
CA THR A 70 35.59 7.26 -6.34
C THR A 70 34.29 8.06 -6.47
N PHE A 71 33.17 7.39 -6.77
CA PHE A 71 31.86 8.01 -6.93
C PHE A 71 31.18 8.26 -5.59
N THR A 72 30.28 9.24 -5.57
CA THR A 72 29.42 9.52 -4.42
C THR A 72 28.32 8.47 -4.27
N LEU A 73 27.72 8.33 -3.07
CA LEU A 73 26.58 7.44 -2.89
C LEU A 73 25.39 7.86 -3.76
N GLY A 74 25.12 9.16 -3.90
CA GLY A 74 24.03 9.67 -4.74
C GLY A 74 24.20 9.36 -6.23
N GLU A 75 25.43 9.39 -6.77
CA GLU A 75 25.69 8.96 -8.16
C GLU A 75 25.42 7.47 -8.33
N ILE A 76 25.83 6.65 -7.35
CA ILE A 76 25.60 5.20 -7.35
C ILE A 76 24.11 4.88 -7.24
N GLU A 77 23.37 5.58 -6.37
CA GLU A 77 21.92 5.45 -6.23
C GLU A 77 21.19 5.82 -7.53
N SER A 78 21.61 6.90 -8.18
CA SER A 78 21.02 7.34 -9.45
C SER A 78 21.17 6.27 -10.54
N ILE A 79 22.33 5.61 -10.63
CA ILE A 79 22.55 4.51 -11.59
C ILE A 79 21.76 3.27 -11.19
N ALA A 80 21.75 2.91 -9.91
CA ALA A 80 20.97 1.76 -9.45
C ALA A 80 19.46 1.94 -9.67
N ALA A 81 18.94 3.16 -9.55
CA ALA A 81 17.55 3.51 -9.80
C ALA A 81 17.12 3.23 -11.25
N THR A 82 17.98 3.47 -12.24
CA THR A 82 17.66 3.17 -13.65
C THR A 82 17.58 1.67 -13.93
N LEU A 83 18.30 0.86 -13.15
CA LEU A 83 18.34 -0.59 -13.27
C LEU A 83 17.32 -1.33 -12.40
N ALA A 84 16.65 -0.64 -11.47
CA ALA A 84 15.77 -1.26 -10.49
C ALA A 84 14.63 -2.07 -11.13
N GLY A 85 14.12 -1.64 -12.29
CA GLY A 85 13.11 -2.38 -13.05
C GLY A 85 13.57 -3.79 -13.47
N ALA A 86 14.86 -3.95 -13.79
CA ALA A 86 15.42 -5.25 -14.16
C ALA A 86 15.51 -6.25 -12.99
N ALA A 87 15.50 -5.75 -11.75
CA ALA A 87 15.47 -6.55 -10.54
C ALA A 87 14.08 -7.15 -10.23
N VAL A 88 13.01 -6.62 -10.84
CA VAL A 88 11.63 -7.04 -10.57
C VAL A 88 11.42 -8.50 -10.91
N GLY A 89 10.82 -9.23 -9.97
CA GLY A 89 10.50 -10.65 -10.11
C GLY A 89 11.68 -11.61 -9.93
N LEU A 90 12.88 -11.09 -9.61
CA LEU A 90 14.06 -11.93 -9.35
C LEU A 90 14.09 -12.50 -7.94
N GLY A 91 13.25 -12.00 -7.02
CA GLY A 91 13.26 -12.42 -5.62
C GLY A 91 14.53 -12.02 -4.88
N LEU A 92 15.20 -10.95 -5.33
CA LEU A 92 16.39 -10.40 -4.69
C LEU A 92 16.04 -9.83 -3.32
N GLU A 93 16.91 -10.07 -2.35
CA GLU A 93 16.90 -9.38 -1.05
C GLU A 93 18.04 -8.37 -0.98
N GLU A 94 19.24 -8.76 -1.38
CA GLU A 94 20.41 -7.91 -1.35
C GLU A 94 21.26 -7.99 -2.64
N VAL A 95 21.83 -6.84 -3.04
CA VAL A 95 22.96 -6.75 -3.96
C VAL A 95 24.15 -6.15 -3.23
N HIS A 96 25.30 -6.80 -3.26
CA HIS A 96 26.53 -6.37 -2.59
C HIS A 96 27.56 -5.97 -3.64
N LEU A 97 28.08 -4.75 -3.56
CA LEU A 97 29.30 -4.35 -4.26
C LEU A 97 30.45 -4.34 -3.26
N LEU A 98 31.31 -5.34 -3.34
CA LEU A 98 32.51 -5.43 -2.52
C LEU A 98 33.60 -4.62 -3.20
N CYS A 99 33.98 -3.48 -2.64
CA CYS A 99 34.85 -2.52 -3.30
C CYS A 99 35.84 -1.86 -2.34
N ARG A 100 36.77 -1.08 -2.89
CA ARG A 100 37.68 -0.22 -2.13
C ARG A 100 37.29 1.23 -2.34
N ARG A 101 37.12 1.99 -1.26
CA ARG A 101 36.85 3.44 -1.31
C ARG A 101 37.95 4.20 -0.57
N VAL A 102 38.16 5.45 -0.97
CA VAL A 102 39.09 6.35 -0.27
C VAL A 102 38.40 6.88 0.97
N ASP A 103 39.00 6.65 2.13
CA ASP A 103 38.54 7.23 3.38
C ASP A 103 38.83 8.74 3.39
N ALA A 104 37.78 9.54 3.61
CA ALA A 104 37.88 11.00 3.52
C ALA A 104 38.78 11.63 4.60
N SER A 105 39.01 10.93 5.72
CA SER A 105 39.80 11.43 6.84
C SER A 105 41.27 11.06 6.76
N SER A 106 41.58 9.88 6.21
CA SER A 106 42.95 9.32 6.17
C SER A 106 43.57 9.28 4.78
N GLY A 107 42.76 9.43 3.72
CA GLY A 107 43.20 9.31 2.33
C GLY A 107 43.62 7.89 1.92
N GLN A 108 43.43 6.89 2.80
CA GLN A 108 43.78 5.50 2.52
C GLN A 108 42.60 4.76 1.89
N LEU A 109 42.91 3.71 1.13
CA LEU A 109 41.89 2.81 0.59
C LEU A 109 41.41 1.85 1.68
N ARG A 110 40.09 1.78 1.86
CA ARG A 110 39.41 0.86 2.77
C ARG A 110 38.51 -0.09 2.01
N ASP A 111 38.55 -1.37 2.37
CA ASP A 111 37.60 -2.38 1.89
C ASP A 111 36.23 -2.13 2.53
N VAL A 112 35.21 -1.98 1.68
CA VAL A 112 33.82 -1.75 2.09
C VAL A 112 32.86 -2.58 1.24
N ALA A 113 31.64 -2.75 1.74
CA ALA A 113 30.52 -3.30 1.00
C ALA A 113 29.45 -2.23 0.84
N LEU A 114 29.10 -1.92 -0.42
CA LEU A 114 27.90 -1.15 -0.73
C LEU A 114 26.73 -2.13 -0.85
N ARG A 115 25.83 -2.11 0.12
CA ARG A 115 24.69 -3.02 0.22
C ARG A 115 23.42 -2.33 -0.23
N PHE A 116 22.78 -2.91 -1.23
CA PHE A 116 21.47 -2.51 -1.71
C PHE A 116 20.45 -3.50 -1.18
N THR A 117 19.57 -3.06 -0.28
CA THR A 117 18.51 -3.90 0.29
C THR A 117 17.19 -3.58 -0.39
N THR A 118 16.52 -4.57 -0.98
CA THR A 118 15.21 -4.37 -1.61
C THR A 118 14.12 -4.19 -0.54
N THR A 119 13.42 -3.06 -0.56
CA THR A 119 12.33 -2.74 0.37
C THR A 119 10.99 -3.19 -0.20
N THR A 120 10.55 -2.61 -1.32
CA THR A 120 9.30 -2.96 -2.03
C THR A 120 9.36 -2.55 -3.51
N GLY A 121 8.81 -3.39 -4.40
CA GLY A 121 8.75 -3.09 -5.83
C GLY A 121 10.12 -2.84 -6.43
N THR A 122 10.37 -1.60 -6.89
CA THR A 122 11.62 -1.11 -7.47
C THR A 122 12.46 -0.27 -6.51
N SER A 123 12.03 -0.11 -5.26
CA SER A 123 12.77 0.67 -4.25
C SER A 123 13.84 -0.16 -3.54
N PHE A 124 14.93 0.50 -3.15
CA PHE A 124 16.01 -0.08 -2.38
C PHE A 124 16.62 0.96 -1.43
N VAL A 125 17.27 0.47 -0.38
CA VAL A 125 18.12 1.28 0.51
C VAL A 125 19.57 0.95 0.23
N LEU A 126 20.40 1.97 0.00
CA LEU A 126 21.84 1.85 -0.12
C LEU A 126 22.50 2.16 1.22
N GLU A 127 23.34 1.24 1.69
CA GLU A 127 24.15 1.42 2.89
C GLU A 127 25.61 1.04 2.61
N GLU A 128 26.56 1.85 3.09
CA GLU A 128 27.96 1.47 3.14
C GLU A 128 28.27 0.78 4.47
N THR A 129 28.83 -0.43 4.39
CA THR A 129 29.20 -1.23 5.56
C THR A 129 30.60 -1.82 5.42
N GLU A 130 31.12 -2.42 6.50
CA GLU A 130 32.28 -3.29 6.40
C GLU A 130 31.95 -4.53 5.56
N GLN A 131 32.95 -5.08 4.87
CA GLN A 131 32.72 -6.29 4.09
C GLN A 131 32.33 -7.46 5.01
N PRO A 132 31.27 -8.21 4.68
CA PRO A 132 30.82 -9.31 5.53
C PRO A 132 31.88 -10.42 5.57
N ALA A 133 32.46 -10.66 6.74
CA ALA A 133 33.43 -11.74 6.96
C ALA A 133 32.78 -13.04 7.50
N ALA A 134 31.56 -12.94 8.03
CA ALA A 134 30.85 -14.07 8.60
C ALA A 134 30.18 -14.94 7.52
N PRO A 135 30.14 -16.28 7.67
CA PRO A 135 29.39 -17.15 6.78
C PRO A 135 27.90 -16.82 6.76
N LEU A 136 27.26 -17.05 5.60
CA LEU A 136 25.81 -16.96 5.50
C LEU A 136 25.13 -18.03 6.37
N VAL A 137 24.17 -17.60 7.17
CA VAL A 137 23.37 -18.50 8.02
C VAL A 137 22.10 -18.97 7.32
N PRO A 138 21.59 -20.18 7.62
CA PRO A 138 20.28 -20.63 7.16
C PRO A 138 19.16 -19.67 7.60
N LEU A 139 18.05 -19.64 6.86
CA LEU A 139 16.90 -18.82 7.23
C LEU A 139 16.36 -19.24 8.61
N ASP A 140 16.25 -18.25 9.50
CA ASP A 140 15.54 -18.42 10.76
C ASP A 140 14.01 -18.54 10.55
N GLU A 141 13.26 -18.81 11.62
CA GLU A 141 11.82 -19.03 11.53
C GLU A 141 11.07 -17.79 11.00
N TYR A 142 11.48 -16.60 11.45
CA TYR A 142 10.88 -15.33 11.00
C TYR A 142 11.09 -15.13 9.50
N SER A 143 12.32 -15.26 9.03
CA SER A 143 12.69 -15.08 7.63
C SER A 143 11.98 -16.10 6.75
N ARG A 144 11.77 -17.32 7.23
CA ARG A 144 10.95 -18.32 6.54
C ARG A 144 9.49 -17.88 6.37
N LYS A 145 8.87 -17.27 7.39
CA LYS A 145 7.51 -16.72 7.31
C LYS A 145 7.42 -15.57 6.30
N VAL A 146 8.44 -14.70 6.26
CA VAL A 146 8.56 -13.64 5.25
C VAL A 146 8.68 -14.22 3.84
N VAL A 147 9.58 -15.19 3.61
CA VAL A 147 9.70 -15.89 2.32
C VAL A 147 8.39 -16.54 1.91
N GLN A 148 7.74 -17.25 2.83
CA GLN A 148 6.49 -17.96 2.57
C GLN A 148 5.37 -17.00 2.15
N SER A 149 5.26 -15.84 2.82
CA SER A 149 4.28 -14.81 2.49
C SER A 149 4.55 -14.23 1.10
N ARG A 150 5.81 -13.89 0.80
CA ARG A 150 6.22 -13.36 -0.52
C ARG A 150 5.99 -14.36 -1.66
N ARG A 151 6.24 -15.65 -1.44
CA ARG A 151 5.90 -16.73 -2.41
C ARG A 151 4.41 -16.76 -2.74
N ARG A 152 3.55 -16.40 -1.78
CA ARG A 152 2.09 -16.31 -1.97
C ARG A 152 1.64 -14.95 -2.53
N GLY A 153 2.56 -14.04 -2.82
CA GLY A 153 2.25 -12.68 -3.29
C GLY A 153 1.67 -11.78 -2.19
N THR A 154 1.99 -12.06 -0.93
CA THR A 154 1.43 -11.37 0.24
C THR A 154 2.54 -10.76 1.09
N THR A 155 2.22 -9.68 1.80
CA THR A 155 3.15 -9.04 2.74
C THR A 155 3.00 -9.66 4.12
N TYR A 156 4.11 -10.00 4.78
CA TYR A 156 4.07 -10.51 6.14
C TYR A 156 3.70 -9.38 7.13
N PRO A 157 2.79 -9.58 8.10
CA PRO A 157 2.30 -8.52 8.99
C PRO A 157 3.38 -7.67 9.65
N TYR A 158 4.44 -8.29 10.17
CA TYR A 158 5.52 -7.57 10.85
C TYR A 158 6.44 -6.80 9.90
N GLU A 159 6.49 -7.18 8.61
CA GLU A 159 7.17 -6.37 7.59
C GLU A 159 6.33 -5.15 7.20
N LEU A 160 5.00 -5.29 7.19
CA LEU A 160 4.08 -4.17 6.98
C LEU A 160 4.19 -3.14 8.12
N LEU A 161 4.24 -3.60 9.37
CA LEU A 161 4.37 -2.74 10.55
C LEU A 161 5.59 -1.82 10.48
N ARG A 162 6.74 -2.31 9.99
CA ARG A 162 7.96 -1.50 9.84
C ARG A 162 7.72 -0.26 8.97
N GLY A 163 6.95 -0.40 7.89
CA GLY A 163 6.57 0.73 7.02
C GLY A 163 5.56 1.68 7.66
N LEU A 164 4.66 1.16 8.49
CA LEU A 164 3.62 1.95 9.17
C LEU A 164 4.18 2.85 10.29
N VAL A 165 5.26 2.44 10.95
CA VAL A 165 5.86 3.20 12.06
C VAL A 165 7.11 3.98 11.68
N ALA A 166 7.57 3.87 10.44
CA ALA A 166 8.73 4.61 9.96
C ALA A 166 8.44 6.12 9.85
N PRO A 167 9.45 6.99 9.97
CA PRO A 167 9.36 8.35 9.46
C PRO A 167 8.94 8.33 7.99
N ARG A 168 8.12 9.30 7.59
CA ARG A 168 7.52 9.34 6.25
C ARG A 168 6.66 8.11 5.89
N ALA A 169 6.03 7.47 6.88
CA ALA A 169 5.09 6.36 6.63
C ALA A 169 4.07 6.74 5.54
N GLY A 170 3.80 5.82 4.61
CA GLY A 170 2.91 6.09 3.48
C GLY A 170 3.40 7.17 2.51
N GLY A 171 4.69 7.55 2.55
CA GLY A 171 5.26 8.60 1.70
C GLY A 171 4.92 10.04 2.14
N ARG A 172 4.53 10.24 3.41
CA ARG A 172 4.02 11.52 3.94
C ARG A 172 5.08 12.26 4.75
N ASP A 173 5.57 13.39 4.24
CA ASP A 173 6.65 14.15 4.87
C ASP A 173 6.33 14.66 6.28
N GLU A 174 5.06 14.89 6.61
CA GLU A 174 4.69 15.35 7.95
C GLU A 174 4.77 14.28 9.05
N ILE A 175 4.93 12.99 8.69
CA ILE A 175 5.07 11.91 9.66
C ILE A 175 6.52 11.84 10.13
N THR A 176 6.75 12.26 11.37
CA THR A 176 8.10 12.33 11.95
C THR A 176 8.55 11.00 12.56
N GLY A 177 7.61 10.11 12.85
CA GLY A 177 7.87 8.76 13.34
C GLY A 177 6.60 8.08 13.82
N GLY A 178 6.75 6.87 14.35
CA GLY A 178 5.64 6.14 14.92
C GLY A 178 6.08 5.02 15.87
N SER A 179 5.09 4.40 16.49
CA SER A 179 5.27 3.25 17.36
C SER A 179 4.15 2.25 17.15
N PHE A 180 4.43 1.00 17.49
CA PHE A 180 3.46 -0.07 17.52
C PHE A 180 3.58 -0.82 18.84
N THR A 181 2.45 -0.98 19.53
CA THR A 181 2.33 -1.83 20.70
C THR A 181 1.46 -3.02 20.33
N GLU A 182 2.02 -4.22 20.39
CA GLU A 182 1.27 -5.44 20.12
C GLU A 182 0.35 -5.78 21.30
N TYR A 183 -0.86 -6.24 21.00
CA TYR A 183 -1.84 -6.72 21.97
C TYR A 183 -2.20 -8.17 21.68
N ASP A 184 -2.42 -8.96 22.72
CA ASP A 184 -2.98 -10.31 22.62
C ASP A 184 -3.90 -10.56 23.82
N LEU A 185 -4.67 -11.66 23.78
CA LEU A 185 -5.57 -12.04 24.86
C LEU A 185 -4.74 -12.48 26.08
N ASP A 186 -5.08 -11.92 27.24
CA ASP A 186 -4.63 -12.40 28.54
C ASP A 186 -5.43 -13.62 29.02
N ASP A 187 -5.12 -14.12 30.22
CA ASP A 187 -5.80 -15.27 30.82
C ASP A 187 -7.30 -15.03 31.09
N ALA A 188 -7.74 -13.77 31.13
CA ALA A 188 -9.14 -13.39 31.29
C ALA A 188 -9.87 -13.22 29.94
N GLY A 189 -9.17 -13.38 28.81
CA GLY A 189 -9.72 -13.18 27.47
C GLY A 189 -9.85 -11.72 27.07
N CYS A 190 -9.15 -10.80 27.74
CA CYS A 190 -9.10 -9.38 27.40
C CYS A 190 -7.81 -9.05 26.64
N LEU A 191 -7.85 -8.10 25.70
CA LEU A 191 -6.62 -7.64 25.05
C LEU A 191 -5.75 -6.87 26.04
N ALA A 192 -4.51 -7.31 26.17
CA ALA A 192 -3.46 -6.65 26.94
C ALA A 192 -2.19 -6.47 26.10
N PRO A 193 -1.37 -5.43 26.37
CA PRO A 193 -0.08 -5.28 25.72
C PRO A 193 0.82 -6.49 25.96
N VAL A 194 1.48 -6.97 24.92
CA VAL A 194 2.42 -8.09 25.00
C VAL A 194 3.80 -7.69 24.48
N GLN A 195 4.84 -8.29 25.07
CA GLN A 195 6.21 -8.13 24.61
C GLN A 195 6.77 -9.51 24.19
N ARG A 196 6.82 -9.73 22.89
CA ARG A 196 7.35 -10.96 22.27
C ARG A 196 8.16 -10.65 21.01
N PRO A 197 9.05 -11.56 20.59
CA PRO A 197 9.70 -11.42 19.29
C PRO A 197 8.67 -11.39 18.15
N PRO A 198 8.90 -10.57 17.09
CA PRO A 198 8.05 -10.55 15.90
C PRO A 198 7.84 -11.95 15.30
N GLY A 199 6.61 -12.21 14.89
CA GLY A 199 6.19 -13.47 14.26
C GLY A 199 5.89 -14.62 15.22
N CYS A 200 5.85 -14.34 16.52
CA CYS A 200 5.43 -15.29 17.56
C CYS A 200 3.94 -15.17 17.94
N ASN A 201 3.11 -14.56 17.09
CA ASN A 201 1.65 -14.51 17.26
C ASN A 201 1.05 -15.91 17.33
N LEU A 202 0.05 -16.09 18.20
CA LEU A 202 -0.59 -17.37 18.48
C LEU A 202 -1.74 -17.69 17.52
N ALA A 203 -2.43 -16.66 17.03
CA ALA A 203 -3.50 -16.75 16.03
C ALA A 203 -3.02 -16.27 14.66
N SER A 204 -3.82 -16.48 13.63
CA SER A 204 -3.56 -16.03 12.26
C SER A 204 -3.86 -14.53 12.05
N ILE A 205 -3.84 -13.76 13.14
CA ILE A 205 -4.05 -12.32 13.16
C ILE A 205 -3.14 -11.69 14.22
N VAL A 206 -2.57 -10.53 13.89
CA VAL A 206 -1.83 -9.68 14.81
C VAL A 206 -2.70 -8.48 15.13
N VAL A 207 -2.83 -8.17 16.43
CA VAL A 207 -3.58 -7.01 16.92
C VAL A 207 -2.61 -6.06 17.59
N GLY A 208 -2.81 -4.76 17.44
CA GLY A 208 -2.10 -3.79 18.25
C GLY A 208 -2.55 -2.37 18.05
N VAL A 209 -1.89 -1.45 18.75
CA VAL A 209 -2.12 -0.01 18.60
C VAL A 209 -0.93 0.57 17.85
N VAL A 210 -1.22 1.22 16.73
CA VAL A 210 -0.26 1.99 15.95
C VAL A 210 -0.45 3.47 16.22
N THR A 211 0.64 4.21 16.42
CA THR A 211 0.59 5.66 16.65
C THR A 211 1.64 6.34 15.78
N ASN A 212 1.23 7.35 15.01
CA ASN A 212 2.12 8.16 14.19
C ASN A 212 2.11 9.61 14.67
N THR A 213 3.27 10.22 14.84
CA THR A 213 3.39 11.62 15.24
C THR A 213 3.42 12.52 14.01
N THR A 214 2.63 13.58 14.02
CA THR A 214 2.61 14.62 12.97
C THR A 214 2.63 16.00 13.59
N ASP A 215 2.90 17.04 12.79
CA ASP A 215 2.83 18.43 13.27
C ASP A 215 1.42 18.82 13.76
N ARG A 216 0.37 18.23 13.17
CA ARG A 216 -1.04 18.48 13.54
C ARG A 216 -1.48 17.71 14.78
N TYR A 217 -0.89 16.54 14.99
CA TYR A 217 -1.17 15.64 16.12
C TYR A 217 0.16 15.25 16.79
N PRO A 218 0.82 16.20 17.49
CA PRO A 218 2.09 15.96 18.16
C PRO A 218 1.97 14.93 19.29
N GLU A 219 0.79 14.79 19.89
CA GLU A 219 0.47 13.75 20.87
C GLU A 219 0.36 12.35 20.25
N GLY A 220 0.22 12.27 18.92
CA GLY A 220 0.10 11.03 18.17
C GLY A 220 -1.30 10.78 17.60
N MET A 221 -1.31 10.36 16.34
CA MET A 221 -2.47 9.82 15.64
C MET A 221 -2.55 8.31 15.90
N SER A 222 -3.34 7.89 16.89
CA SER A 222 -3.47 6.50 17.34
C SER A 222 -4.63 5.77 16.67
N ARG A 223 -4.42 4.51 16.29
CA ARG A 223 -5.43 3.61 15.70
C ARG A 223 -5.20 2.18 16.18
N VAL A 224 -6.27 1.39 16.27
CA VAL A 224 -6.15 -0.06 16.49
C VAL A 224 -5.95 -0.74 15.14
N ALA A 225 -4.94 -1.60 15.00
CA ALA A 225 -4.63 -2.31 13.76
C ALA A 225 -4.87 -3.82 13.89
N LEU A 226 -5.54 -4.37 12.88
CA LEU A 226 -5.73 -5.79 12.63
C LEU A 226 -4.93 -6.19 11.39
N LEU A 227 -4.00 -7.13 11.53
CA LEU A 227 -3.14 -7.59 10.43
C LEU A 227 -3.28 -9.10 10.23
N GLY A 228 -3.82 -9.52 9.09
CA GLY A 228 -3.98 -10.95 8.76
C GLY A 228 -2.64 -11.64 8.49
N ASP A 229 -2.37 -12.76 9.16
CA ASP A 229 -1.17 -13.57 8.98
C ASP A 229 -1.43 -14.71 7.98
N PRO A 230 -0.89 -14.63 6.74
CA PRO A 230 -1.12 -15.65 5.72
C PRO A 230 -0.38 -16.96 5.99
N THR A 231 0.53 -17.02 6.98
CA THR A 231 1.42 -18.17 7.18
C THR A 231 0.73 -19.34 7.88
N ARG A 232 -0.35 -19.07 8.64
CA ARG A 232 -1.18 -20.06 9.33
C ARG A 232 -2.49 -20.26 8.59
N ALA A 233 -2.66 -21.41 7.95
CA ALA A 233 -3.88 -21.77 7.21
C ALA A 233 -4.42 -20.66 6.26
N LEU A 234 -3.52 -19.84 5.67
CA LEU A 234 -3.88 -18.70 4.81
C LEU A 234 -4.78 -17.65 5.50
N GLY A 235 -4.65 -17.48 6.81
CA GLY A 235 -5.50 -16.55 7.57
C GLY A 235 -6.94 -17.05 7.72
N ALA A 236 -7.14 -18.38 7.76
CA ALA A 236 -8.46 -18.95 8.04
C ALA A 236 -8.97 -18.49 9.40
N LEU A 237 -10.26 -18.14 9.46
CA LEU A 237 -10.90 -17.54 10.61
C LEU A 237 -11.60 -18.62 11.43
N ALA A 238 -11.19 -18.79 12.68
CA ALA A 238 -11.85 -19.59 13.69
C ALA A 238 -12.03 -18.77 14.96
N GLU A 239 -12.54 -19.40 16.03
CA GLU A 239 -12.68 -18.78 17.35
C GLU A 239 -11.46 -17.95 17.78
N PRO A 240 -10.20 -18.45 17.71
CA PRO A 240 -9.06 -17.69 18.22
C PRO A 240 -8.83 -16.36 17.48
N GLU A 241 -9.07 -16.33 16.17
CA GLU A 241 -9.01 -15.11 15.37
C GLU A 241 -10.21 -14.20 15.66
N CYS A 242 -11.42 -14.74 15.72
CA CYS A 242 -12.65 -13.97 15.87
C CYS A 242 -12.74 -13.25 17.23
N VAL A 243 -12.36 -13.92 18.32
CA VAL A 243 -12.31 -13.30 19.66
C VAL A 243 -11.33 -12.13 19.70
N ARG A 244 -10.17 -12.25 19.03
CA ARG A 244 -9.19 -11.17 18.92
C ARG A 244 -9.71 -9.98 18.11
N ILE A 245 -10.43 -10.25 17.01
CA ILE A 245 -11.04 -9.21 16.18
C ILE A 245 -12.08 -8.44 16.99
N MET A 246 -12.99 -9.13 17.68
CA MET A 246 -14.02 -8.46 18.48
C MET A 246 -13.40 -7.64 19.62
N ALA A 247 -12.44 -8.20 20.35
CA ALA A 247 -11.75 -7.48 21.41
C ALA A 247 -10.96 -6.27 20.89
N ALA A 248 -10.46 -6.30 19.65
CA ALA A 248 -9.82 -5.15 19.02
C ALA A 248 -10.81 -4.04 18.67
N ILE A 249 -12.02 -4.41 18.24
CA ILE A 249 -13.11 -3.45 18.02
C ILE A 249 -13.51 -2.82 19.38
N ASP A 250 -13.60 -3.61 20.44
CA ASP A 250 -13.85 -3.11 21.80
C ASP A 250 -12.75 -2.13 22.26
N LEU A 251 -11.48 -2.46 21.99
CA LEU A 251 -10.35 -1.58 22.30
C LEU A 251 -10.44 -0.26 21.51
N ALA A 252 -10.78 -0.30 20.22
CA ALA A 252 -10.93 0.88 19.39
C ALA A 252 -12.06 1.79 19.90
N GLU A 253 -13.19 1.19 20.29
CA GLU A 253 -14.33 1.88 20.90
C GLU A 253 -13.94 2.55 22.23
N GLN A 254 -13.28 1.81 23.13
CA GLN A 254 -12.84 2.33 24.44
C GLN A 254 -11.85 3.48 24.30
N MET A 255 -10.94 3.41 23.32
CA MET A 255 -9.96 4.45 23.04
C MET A 255 -10.55 5.64 22.27
N GLY A 256 -11.73 5.47 21.64
CA GLY A 256 -12.32 6.47 20.76
C GLY A 256 -11.49 6.73 19.50
N VAL A 257 -10.86 5.69 18.94
CA VAL A 257 -9.97 5.77 17.77
C VAL A 257 -10.47 4.91 16.61
N PRO A 258 -10.07 5.21 15.36
CA PRO A 258 -10.36 4.33 14.23
C PRO A 258 -9.70 2.96 14.36
N LEU A 259 -10.31 1.97 13.70
CA LEU A 259 -9.73 0.66 13.49
C LEU A 259 -9.24 0.53 12.04
N GLU A 260 -8.01 0.03 11.87
CA GLU A 260 -7.39 -0.28 10.58
C GLU A 260 -7.35 -1.79 10.39
N TRP A 261 -7.88 -2.28 9.27
CA TRP A 261 -7.85 -3.69 8.93
C TRP A 261 -7.05 -3.93 7.66
N TYR A 262 -5.84 -4.45 7.83
CA TYR A 262 -5.00 -4.99 6.76
C TYR A 262 -5.47 -6.40 6.45
N ALA A 263 -6.53 -6.47 5.66
CA ALA A 263 -7.35 -7.65 5.48
C ALA A 263 -6.67 -8.67 4.56
N LEU A 264 -6.56 -9.89 5.06
CA LEU A 264 -6.19 -11.10 4.34
C LEU A 264 -6.84 -12.27 5.06
N SER A 265 -7.65 -13.06 4.36
CA SER A 265 -8.24 -14.26 4.95
C SER A 265 -8.72 -15.26 3.90
N ALA A 266 -8.48 -16.54 4.15
CA ALA A 266 -9.08 -17.65 3.41
C ALA A 266 -10.55 -17.95 3.80
N GLY A 267 -11.17 -17.10 4.61
CA GLY A 267 -12.54 -17.27 5.10
C GLY A 267 -12.63 -18.14 6.34
N ALA A 268 -13.84 -18.57 6.69
CA ALA A 268 -14.09 -19.44 7.84
C ALA A 268 -13.26 -20.74 7.73
N LYS A 269 -12.66 -21.17 8.84
CA LYS A 269 -11.95 -22.44 8.90
C LYS A 269 -12.93 -23.58 8.64
N ILE A 270 -12.67 -24.36 7.61
CA ILE A 270 -13.44 -25.57 7.28
C ILE A 270 -12.71 -26.77 7.90
N ALA A 271 -13.34 -27.43 8.87
CA ALA A 271 -12.82 -28.65 9.46
C ALA A 271 -13.97 -29.58 9.86
N MET A 272 -13.76 -30.90 9.65
CA MET A 272 -14.79 -31.92 9.90
C MET A 272 -15.09 -32.11 11.39
N ASP A 273 -14.14 -31.77 12.26
CA ASP A 273 -14.23 -31.90 13.71
C ASP A 273 -14.97 -30.73 14.37
N SER A 274 -14.88 -29.52 13.83
CA SER A 274 -15.57 -28.33 14.35
C SER A 274 -16.94 -28.05 13.72
N GLY A 275 -17.32 -28.77 12.65
CA GLY A 275 -18.61 -28.56 11.98
C GLY A 275 -18.83 -27.10 11.55
N THR A 276 -19.98 -26.52 11.93
CA THR A 276 -20.37 -25.13 11.62
C THR A 276 -20.07 -24.13 12.74
N GLU A 277 -19.43 -24.52 13.84
CA GLU A 277 -19.19 -23.62 14.99
C GLU A 277 -18.36 -22.40 14.61
N ASN A 278 -17.44 -22.54 13.65
CA ASN A 278 -16.69 -21.38 13.12
C ASN A 278 -17.62 -20.35 12.46
N MET A 279 -18.76 -20.75 11.89
CA MET A 279 -19.74 -19.81 11.31
C MET A 279 -20.42 -18.94 12.38
N ASP A 280 -20.62 -19.45 13.59
CA ASP A 280 -21.21 -18.67 14.68
C ASP A 280 -20.26 -17.54 15.08
N TRP A 281 -18.97 -17.85 15.22
CA TRP A 281 -17.92 -16.84 15.44
C TRP A 281 -17.81 -15.83 14.30
N ILE A 282 -18.00 -16.27 13.05
CA ILE A 282 -18.04 -15.35 11.92
C ILE A 282 -19.21 -14.36 12.04
N ALA A 283 -20.39 -14.86 12.43
CA ALA A 283 -21.59 -14.06 12.60
C ALA A 283 -21.45 -13.07 13.77
N ASP A 284 -20.81 -13.48 14.86
CA ASP A 284 -20.55 -12.61 16.01
C ASP A 284 -19.63 -11.44 15.65
N VAL A 285 -18.55 -11.70 14.89
CA VAL A 285 -17.68 -10.62 14.37
C VAL A 285 -18.47 -9.67 13.47
N LEU A 286 -19.27 -10.21 12.55
CA LEU A 286 -20.10 -9.39 11.66
C LEU A 286 -21.05 -8.49 12.46
N ARG A 287 -21.75 -9.07 13.44
CA ARG A 287 -22.64 -8.33 14.33
C ARG A 287 -21.89 -7.22 15.05
N ARG A 288 -20.70 -7.51 15.59
CA ARG A 288 -19.89 -6.54 16.32
C ARG A 288 -19.44 -5.36 15.43
N ILE A 289 -19.07 -5.63 14.18
CA ILE A 289 -18.75 -4.61 13.17
C ILE A 289 -19.95 -3.69 12.93
N ILE A 290 -21.14 -4.27 12.75
CA ILE A 290 -22.37 -3.50 12.52
C ILE A 290 -22.68 -2.63 13.74
N GLU A 291 -22.67 -3.20 14.96
CA GLU A 291 -22.95 -2.47 16.19
C GLU A 291 -21.94 -1.34 16.44
N PHE A 292 -20.64 -1.55 16.14
CA PHE A 292 -19.60 -0.53 16.25
C PHE A 292 -19.81 0.62 15.26
N THR A 293 -20.01 0.29 13.98
CA THR A 293 -20.13 1.29 12.93
C THR A 293 -21.43 2.09 13.04
N GLN A 294 -22.54 1.48 13.45
CA GLN A 294 -23.82 2.18 13.70
C GLN A 294 -23.72 3.20 14.84
N GLN A 295 -22.81 2.98 15.79
CA GLN A 295 -22.49 3.95 16.85
C GLN A 295 -21.51 5.05 16.39
N GLY A 296 -21.13 5.04 15.10
CA GLY A 296 -20.23 6.00 14.50
C GLY A 296 -18.75 5.62 14.58
N GLY A 297 -18.43 4.38 14.97
CA GLY A 297 -17.10 3.80 14.86
C GLY A 297 -16.63 3.72 13.41
N GLU A 298 -15.32 3.91 13.20
CA GLU A 298 -14.70 3.93 11.88
C GLU A 298 -13.80 2.70 11.71
N ILE A 299 -14.05 1.91 10.64
CA ILE A 299 -13.19 0.79 10.24
C ILE A 299 -12.68 1.06 8.84
N ASN A 300 -11.37 1.27 8.71
CA ASN A 300 -10.70 1.46 7.44
C ASN A 300 -10.04 0.15 6.99
N VAL A 301 -10.25 -0.25 5.74
CA VAL A 301 -9.80 -1.54 5.22
C VAL A 301 -8.79 -1.35 4.10
N VAL A 302 -7.63 -2.01 4.24
CA VAL A 302 -6.65 -2.18 3.17
C VAL A 302 -6.62 -3.66 2.82
N VAL A 303 -7.03 -4.02 1.60
CA VAL A 303 -7.02 -5.42 1.15
C VAL A 303 -5.60 -5.81 0.73
N THR A 304 -4.94 -6.59 1.57
CA THR A 304 -3.51 -6.96 1.41
C THR A 304 -3.28 -8.28 0.67
N GLY A 305 -4.35 -8.97 0.29
CA GLY A 305 -4.28 -10.23 -0.43
C GLY A 305 -5.65 -10.70 -0.92
N ILE A 306 -5.84 -12.01 -0.96
CA ILE A 306 -7.12 -12.61 -1.32
C ILE A 306 -7.96 -12.76 -0.06
N ASN A 307 -9.17 -12.20 -0.08
CA ASN A 307 -10.18 -12.33 0.95
C ASN A 307 -11.28 -13.25 0.45
N VAL A 308 -11.53 -14.34 1.17
CA VAL A 308 -12.53 -15.35 0.80
C VAL A 308 -13.65 -15.43 1.83
N GLY A 309 -14.88 -15.70 1.38
CA GLY A 309 -16.00 -16.08 2.24
C GLY A 309 -16.47 -14.95 3.16
N ALA A 310 -16.15 -15.06 4.46
CA ALA A 310 -16.60 -14.14 5.50
C ALA A 310 -16.01 -12.72 5.36
N GLN A 311 -14.72 -12.63 5.05
CA GLN A 311 -13.99 -11.35 5.07
C GLN A 311 -14.56 -10.32 4.07
N PRO A 312 -14.94 -10.65 2.82
CA PRO A 312 -15.64 -9.72 1.95
C PRO A 312 -16.95 -9.13 2.51
N TYR A 313 -17.73 -9.91 3.26
CA TYR A 313 -18.94 -9.40 3.93
C TYR A 313 -18.57 -8.40 5.01
N TRP A 314 -17.61 -8.74 5.87
CA TRP A 314 -17.13 -7.84 6.91
C TRP A 314 -16.59 -6.54 6.34
N ASN A 315 -15.84 -6.62 5.23
CA ASN A 315 -15.32 -5.45 4.53
C ASN A 315 -16.45 -4.56 4.02
N ALA A 316 -17.50 -5.13 3.41
CA ALA A 316 -18.66 -4.35 2.95
C ALA A 316 -19.40 -3.67 4.12
N GLU A 317 -19.65 -4.42 5.19
CA GLU A 317 -20.41 -3.95 6.35
C GLU A 317 -19.63 -2.90 7.17
N ALA A 318 -18.30 -2.91 7.05
CA ALA A 318 -17.41 -1.90 7.61
C ALA A 318 -17.39 -0.57 6.82
N THR A 319 -17.60 -0.58 5.50
CA THR A 319 -17.26 0.57 4.64
C THR A 319 -18.32 1.00 3.61
N MET A 320 -19.38 0.23 3.37
CA MET A 320 -20.33 0.48 2.27
C MET A 320 -21.73 0.92 2.71
N LEU A 321 -22.11 0.71 3.97
CA LEU A 321 -23.42 1.14 4.44
C LEU A 321 -23.43 2.65 4.64
N MET A 322 -24.60 3.28 4.47
CA MET A 322 -24.76 4.74 4.52
C MET A 322 -24.25 5.40 5.82
N HIS A 323 -24.21 4.66 6.93
CA HIS A 323 -23.71 5.15 8.22
C HIS A 323 -22.20 4.96 8.41
N THR A 324 -21.56 4.17 7.54
CA THR A 324 -20.13 3.85 7.67
C THR A 324 -19.28 5.06 7.29
N LYS A 325 -18.21 5.28 8.06
CA LYS A 325 -17.26 6.38 7.83
C LYS A 325 -15.99 5.92 7.13
N GLY A 326 -15.70 4.62 7.24
CA GLY A 326 -14.43 4.06 6.80
C GLY A 326 -14.30 3.93 5.30
N ILE A 327 -13.08 3.64 4.88
CA ILE A 327 -12.72 3.49 3.46
C ILE A 327 -12.22 2.09 3.16
N LEU A 328 -12.29 1.70 1.88
CA LEU A 328 -11.70 0.44 1.40
C LEU A 328 -10.75 0.72 0.24
N VAL A 329 -9.49 0.29 0.41
CA VAL A 329 -8.42 0.42 -0.57
C VAL A 329 -8.02 -0.96 -1.09
N MET A 330 -7.96 -1.11 -2.41
CA MET A 330 -7.49 -2.34 -3.07
C MET A 330 -6.27 -2.09 -3.96
N THR A 331 -5.54 -3.17 -4.18
CA THR A 331 -4.40 -3.21 -5.11
C THR A 331 -4.65 -4.21 -6.25
N PRO A 332 -3.91 -4.13 -7.37
CA PRO A 332 -4.02 -5.12 -8.45
C PRO A 332 -3.77 -6.56 -8.00
N ALA A 333 -2.98 -6.76 -6.93
CA ALA A 333 -2.67 -8.08 -6.40
C ALA A 333 -3.76 -8.66 -5.48
N SER A 334 -4.77 -7.87 -5.13
CA SER A 334 -5.82 -8.23 -4.17
C SER A 334 -7.14 -8.65 -4.84
N ALA A 335 -7.93 -9.46 -4.12
CA ALA A 335 -9.27 -9.86 -4.56
C ALA A 335 -10.18 -10.12 -3.36
N MET A 336 -11.47 -9.83 -3.50
CA MET A 336 -12.51 -10.19 -2.54
C MET A 336 -13.54 -11.10 -3.20
N VAL A 337 -13.65 -12.35 -2.75
CA VAL A 337 -14.51 -13.36 -3.37
C VAL A 337 -15.30 -14.12 -2.33
N LEU A 338 -16.58 -14.41 -2.57
CA LEU A 338 -17.36 -15.26 -1.66
C LEU A 338 -16.94 -16.73 -1.78
N THR A 339 -16.72 -17.17 -3.02
CA THR A 339 -16.26 -18.51 -3.36
C THR A 339 -15.08 -18.37 -4.31
N GLY A 340 -13.96 -19.03 -4.00
CA GLY A 340 -12.78 -19.01 -4.86
C GLY A 340 -13.06 -19.62 -6.24
N LYS A 341 -12.38 -19.11 -7.26
CA LYS A 341 -12.56 -19.50 -8.67
C LYS A 341 -12.49 -21.01 -8.89
N GLN A 342 -11.51 -21.69 -8.29
CA GLN A 342 -11.37 -23.14 -8.43
C GLN A 342 -12.57 -23.91 -7.86
N ALA A 343 -13.16 -23.43 -6.77
CA ALA A 343 -14.35 -24.04 -6.19
C ALA A 343 -15.59 -23.75 -7.07
N LEU A 344 -15.69 -22.56 -7.67
CA LEU A 344 -16.74 -22.24 -8.64
C LEU A 344 -16.66 -23.15 -9.88
N ASP A 345 -15.48 -23.32 -10.46
CA ASP A 345 -15.26 -24.22 -11.61
C ASP A 345 -15.71 -25.65 -11.26
N PHE A 346 -15.34 -26.14 -10.08
CA PHE A 346 -15.73 -27.48 -9.63
C PHE A 346 -17.24 -27.63 -9.45
N SER A 347 -17.93 -26.56 -9.03
CA SER A 347 -19.39 -26.52 -8.95
C SER A 347 -20.11 -26.37 -10.30
N GLY A 348 -19.35 -26.24 -11.40
CA GLY A 348 -19.88 -26.06 -12.76
C GLY A 348 -20.10 -24.61 -13.18
N GLY A 349 -19.62 -23.64 -12.39
CA GLY A 349 -19.64 -22.23 -12.75
C GLY A 349 -18.56 -21.90 -13.79
N VAL A 350 -18.90 -21.10 -14.80
CA VAL A 350 -17.94 -20.48 -15.72
C VAL A 350 -17.97 -18.98 -15.45
N SER A 351 -16.92 -18.44 -14.82
CA SER A 351 -16.88 -17.04 -14.40
C SER A 351 -15.73 -16.29 -15.07
N ALA A 352 -14.51 -16.39 -14.53
CA ALA A 352 -13.31 -15.73 -15.03
C ALA A 352 -12.08 -16.64 -14.94
N GLU A 353 -10.93 -16.12 -15.38
CA GLU A 353 -9.66 -16.84 -15.46
C GLU A 353 -9.08 -17.17 -14.07
N ASP A 354 -9.26 -16.27 -13.11
CA ASP A 354 -8.75 -16.35 -11.75
C ASP A 354 -9.65 -15.60 -10.73
N ASN A 355 -9.20 -15.52 -9.47
CA ASN A 355 -9.91 -14.80 -8.40
C ASN A 355 -9.97 -13.28 -8.66
N HIS A 356 -8.95 -12.71 -9.30
CA HIS A 356 -8.91 -11.28 -9.65
C HIS A 356 -9.97 -10.95 -10.71
N GLY A 357 -10.24 -11.89 -11.63
CA GLY A 357 -11.28 -11.75 -12.63
C GLY A 357 -12.70 -11.69 -12.07
N ILE A 358 -12.96 -12.31 -10.91
CA ILE A 358 -14.30 -12.36 -10.27
C ILE A 358 -14.44 -11.48 -9.02
N GLY A 359 -13.36 -10.90 -8.51
CA GLY A 359 -13.38 -10.13 -7.27
C GLY A 359 -12.23 -9.13 -7.10
N GLY A 360 -11.44 -8.90 -8.16
CA GLY A 360 -10.41 -7.88 -8.18
C GLY A 360 -10.96 -6.47 -8.39
N TYR A 361 -10.09 -5.48 -8.26
CA TYR A 361 -10.45 -4.07 -8.41
C TYR A 361 -11.01 -3.75 -9.80
N GLU A 362 -10.23 -4.00 -10.85
CA GLU A 362 -10.50 -3.51 -12.22
C GLU A 362 -11.85 -3.98 -12.78
N ARG A 363 -12.24 -5.23 -12.51
CA ARG A 363 -13.44 -5.83 -13.12
C ARG A 363 -14.68 -5.80 -12.24
N VAL A 364 -14.51 -5.69 -10.91
CA VAL A 364 -15.63 -5.90 -9.97
C VAL A 364 -15.66 -4.82 -8.89
N MET A 365 -14.61 -4.73 -8.07
CA MET A 365 -14.70 -3.95 -6.82
C MET A 365 -14.55 -2.44 -7.01
N GLY A 366 -13.80 -1.99 -8.01
CA GLY A 366 -13.80 -0.58 -8.42
C GLY A 366 -15.15 -0.21 -9.07
N PRO A 367 -15.56 -0.92 -10.14
CA PRO A 367 -16.82 -0.66 -10.85
C PRO A 367 -18.09 -0.71 -9.99
N ASN A 368 -18.14 -1.53 -8.93
CA ASN A 368 -19.30 -1.58 -8.04
C ASN A 368 -19.22 -0.59 -6.85
N GLY A 369 -18.12 0.15 -6.73
CA GLY A 369 -17.87 1.13 -5.69
C GLY A 369 -17.47 0.56 -4.32
N GLN A 370 -17.34 -0.76 -4.18
CA GLN A 370 -16.93 -1.38 -2.92
C GLN A 370 -15.48 -1.01 -2.57
N ALA A 371 -14.59 -1.04 -3.56
CA ALA A 371 -13.26 -0.46 -3.46
C ALA A 371 -13.31 1.00 -3.87
N GLN A 372 -13.14 1.86 -2.89
CA GLN A 372 -13.34 3.29 -3.02
C GLN A 372 -12.07 3.98 -3.50
N TYR A 373 -10.92 3.33 -3.28
CA TYR A 373 -9.62 3.74 -3.76
C TYR A 373 -8.85 2.56 -4.35
N TRP A 374 -8.07 2.89 -5.38
CA TRP A 374 -7.03 2.04 -5.93
C TRP A 374 -5.65 2.47 -5.42
N ALA A 375 -4.75 1.52 -5.24
CA ALA A 375 -3.34 1.76 -5.05
C ALA A 375 -2.49 0.73 -5.81
N PRO A 376 -1.32 1.09 -6.32
CA PRO A 376 -0.48 0.16 -7.11
C PRO A 376 0.05 -1.01 -6.28
N ASP A 377 0.27 -0.82 -4.98
CA ASP A 377 0.76 -1.83 -4.05
C ASP A 377 0.34 -1.54 -2.61
N VAL A 378 0.64 -2.46 -1.69
CA VAL A 378 0.27 -2.34 -0.26
C VAL A 378 0.89 -1.11 0.42
N PRO A 379 2.18 -0.77 0.22
CA PRO A 379 2.75 0.49 0.72
C PRO A 379 1.98 1.72 0.25
N ALA A 380 1.67 1.81 -1.05
CA ALA A 380 0.88 2.91 -1.58
C ALA A 380 -0.54 2.93 -1.02
N ALA A 381 -1.15 1.77 -0.76
CA ALA A 381 -2.45 1.68 -0.11
C ALA A 381 -2.41 2.20 1.34
N CYS A 382 -1.30 1.98 2.06
CA CYS A 382 -1.07 2.60 3.37
C CYS A 382 -0.93 4.12 3.24
N GLY A 383 -0.31 4.60 2.16
CA GLY A 383 -0.25 6.03 1.82
C GLY A 383 -1.63 6.64 1.58
N VAL A 384 -2.52 5.94 0.85
CA VAL A 384 -3.92 6.36 0.67
C VAL A 384 -4.64 6.43 2.02
N LEU A 385 -4.48 5.42 2.88
CA LEU A 385 -5.10 5.43 4.22
C LEU A 385 -4.59 6.59 5.10
N LEU A 386 -3.29 6.85 5.11
CA LEU A 386 -2.73 7.99 5.84
C LEU A 386 -3.14 9.32 5.20
N ALA A 387 -3.36 9.36 3.89
CA ALA A 387 -3.92 10.53 3.22
C ALA A 387 -5.38 10.78 3.58
N HIS A 388 -6.20 9.74 3.69
CA HIS A 388 -7.56 9.85 4.22
C HIS A 388 -7.58 10.50 5.61
N TYR A 389 -6.71 10.06 6.52
CA TYR A 389 -6.62 10.65 7.86
C TYR A 389 -6.18 12.11 7.89
N ALA A 390 -5.50 12.61 6.85
CA ALA A 390 -5.24 14.04 6.70
C ALA A 390 -6.51 14.88 6.69
N HIS A 391 -7.60 14.29 6.19
CA HIS A 391 -8.90 14.93 6.02
C HIS A 391 -9.89 14.48 7.10
N SER A 392 -9.76 13.26 7.64
CA SER A 392 -10.80 12.62 8.45
C SER A 392 -10.42 12.34 9.91
N TYR A 393 -9.14 12.29 10.27
CA TYR A 393 -8.76 11.90 11.64
C TYR A 393 -9.19 12.96 12.65
N SER A 394 -9.96 12.53 13.65
CA SER A 394 -10.34 13.33 14.82
C SER A 394 -9.70 12.70 16.05
N ALA A 395 -8.96 13.48 16.84
CA ALA A 395 -8.37 12.96 18.06
C ALA A 395 -9.46 12.61 19.08
N PRO A 396 -9.23 11.64 20.00
CA PRO A 396 -10.21 11.28 21.02
C PRO A 396 -10.73 12.51 21.78
N GLY A 397 -12.06 12.66 21.82
CA GLY A 397 -12.75 13.79 22.45
C GLY A 397 -12.97 15.01 21.54
N GLU A 398 -12.39 15.02 20.34
CA GLU A 398 -12.65 16.06 19.33
C GLU A 398 -13.86 15.67 18.47
N ARG A 399 -14.66 16.67 18.08
CA ARG A 399 -15.84 16.47 17.23
C ARG A 399 -15.49 16.44 15.74
N PHE A 400 -14.45 17.16 15.36
CA PHE A 400 -14.04 17.35 13.97
C PHE A 400 -12.51 17.25 13.86
N PRO A 401 -11.98 16.89 12.69
CA PRO A 401 -10.55 16.95 12.43
C PRO A 401 -9.98 18.35 12.65
N ARG A 402 -8.74 18.42 13.13
CA ARG A 402 -8.04 19.69 13.30
C ARG A 402 -7.79 20.37 11.95
N ARG A 403 -7.89 21.69 11.96
CA ARG A 403 -7.58 22.56 10.82
C ARG A 403 -6.11 22.42 10.42
N ALA A 404 -5.84 22.21 9.14
CA ALA A 404 -4.52 22.26 8.55
C ALA A 404 -3.98 23.69 8.52
N LEU A 405 -2.67 23.85 8.69
CA LEU A 405 -2.02 25.11 8.32
C LEU A 405 -1.97 25.17 6.78
N THR A 406 -2.35 26.31 6.22
CA THR A 406 -2.29 26.57 4.77
C THR A 406 -1.69 27.96 4.53
N GLY A 407 -0.89 28.06 3.48
CA GLY A 407 -0.41 29.30 2.91
C GLY A 407 -1.28 29.83 1.78
N ASP A 408 -2.32 29.11 1.36
CA ASP A 408 -3.27 29.57 0.34
C ASP A 408 -4.14 30.72 0.91
N PRO A 409 -4.11 31.93 0.34
CA PRO A 409 -4.87 33.06 0.87
C PRO A 409 -6.38 32.83 0.82
N PHE A 410 -7.06 33.07 1.95
CA PHE A 410 -8.51 32.90 2.05
C PHE A 410 -9.32 33.81 1.11
N ASP A 411 -8.71 34.91 0.64
CA ASP A 411 -9.29 35.93 -0.23
C ASP A 411 -8.77 35.83 -1.69
N ARG A 412 -8.11 34.73 -2.06
CA ARG A 412 -7.64 34.48 -3.44
C ARG A 412 -8.81 34.52 -4.42
N ASP A 413 -8.64 35.25 -5.52
CA ASP A 413 -9.62 35.28 -6.61
C ASP A 413 -9.56 34.00 -7.45
N VAL A 414 -10.46 33.05 -7.13
CA VAL A 414 -10.57 31.76 -7.81
C VAL A 414 -10.85 31.87 -9.31
N ARG A 415 -11.42 32.98 -9.78
CA ARG A 415 -11.78 33.20 -11.19
C ARG A 415 -10.57 33.18 -12.10
N THR A 416 -9.41 33.54 -11.59
CA THR A 416 -8.14 33.58 -12.35
C THR A 416 -7.54 32.20 -12.59
N SER A 417 -8.05 31.16 -11.90
CA SER A 417 -7.56 29.79 -12.03
C SER A 417 -7.82 29.24 -13.42
N ARG A 418 -6.86 28.47 -13.94
CA ARG A 418 -6.96 27.86 -15.28
C ARG A 418 -8.08 26.82 -15.34
N HIS A 419 -8.87 26.86 -16.40
CA HIS A 419 -9.82 25.81 -16.75
C HIS A 419 -9.20 24.86 -17.77
N HIS A 420 -9.36 23.55 -17.55
CA HIS A 420 -8.73 22.49 -18.32
C HIS A 420 -9.79 21.63 -19.02
N LEU A 421 -10.23 22.06 -20.21
CA LEU A 421 -11.08 21.25 -21.08
C LEU A 421 -10.62 21.37 -22.54
N GLU A 422 -10.25 20.25 -23.15
CA GLU A 422 -9.83 20.23 -24.56
C GLU A 422 -10.97 20.69 -25.47
N GLY A 423 -10.66 21.57 -26.43
CA GLY A 423 -11.64 22.13 -27.36
C GLY A 423 -12.56 23.21 -26.77
N SER A 424 -12.41 23.56 -25.49
CA SER A 424 -13.13 24.69 -24.88
C SER A 424 -12.40 26.02 -25.10
N ASP A 425 -13.16 27.08 -25.36
CA ASP A 425 -12.66 28.47 -25.38
C ASP A 425 -12.73 29.14 -24.01
N LEU A 426 -13.26 28.45 -23.00
CA LEU A 426 -13.22 28.87 -21.60
C LEU A 426 -11.83 28.57 -21.04
N THR A 427 -11.02 29.60 -20.81
CA THR A 427 -9.61 29.44 -20.41
C THR A 427 -9.40 29.53 -18.90
N THR A 428 -10.31 30.19 -18.21
CA THR A 428 -10.31 30.38 -16.76
C THR A 428 -11.61 29.95 -16.11
N VAL A 429 -11.60 29.69 -14.81
CA VAL A 429 -12.82 29.39 -14.04
C VAL A 429 -13.80 30.58 -14.09
N GLY A 430 -13.30 31.81 -14.14
CA GLY A 430 -14.12 33.01 -14.34
C GLY A 430 -14.90 33.00 -15.64
N ASP A 431 -14.33 32.46 -16.72
CA ASP A 431 -14.97 32.40 -18.03
C ASP A 431 -16.25 31.56 -18.02
N ILE A 432 -16.30 30.53 -17.16
CA ILE A 432 -17.46 29.63 -17.00
C ILE A 432 -18.70 30.40 -16.53
N PHE A 433 -18.52 31.30 -15.57
CA PHE A 433 -19.61 32.04 -14.93
C PHE A 433 -19.87 33.42 -15.55
N SER A 434 -18.96 33.89 -16.41
CA SER A 434 -19.05 35.20 -17.07
C SER A 434 -20.21 35.27 -18.08
N GLU A 435 -20.94 36.39 -18.05
CA GLU A 435 -22.00 36.71 -19.02
C GLU A 435 -21.45 37.06 -20.41
N THR A 436 -20.16 37.41 -20.51
CA THR A 436 -19.54 37.80 -21.79
C THR A 436 -18.95 36.60 -22.53
N THR A 437 -18.26 35.70 -21.82
CA THR A 437 -17.56 34.54 -22.43
C THR A 437 -18.43 33.29 -22.48
N ASN A 438 -19.44 33.19 -21.61
CA ASN A 438 -20.39 32.08 -21.57
C ASN A 438 -21.84 32.58 -21.44
N PRO A 439 -22.37 33.34 -22.42
CA PRO A 439 -23.73 33.87 -22.39
C PRO A 439 -24.80 32.79 -22.54
N GLU A 440 -25.99 33.04 -21.97
CA GLU A 440 -27.21 32.24 -22.17
C GLU A 440 -27.05 30.72 -21.92
N ARG A 441 -27.03 29.91 -22.99
CA ARG A 441 -26.88 28.46 -22.93
C ARG A 441 -25.43 28.12 -22.57
N LYS A 442 -25.21 27.89 -21.28
CA LYS A 442 -23.89 27.59 -20.71
C LYS A 442 -23.21 26.43 -21.46
N LYS A 443 -22.01 26.72 -21.96
CA LYS A 443 -21.10 25.73 -22.53
C LYS A 443 -20.70 24.72 -21.45
N PRO A 444 -20.43 23.46 -21.84
CA PRO A 444 -19.81 22.47 -20.98
C PRO A 444 -18.48 22.96 -20.39
N PHE A 445 -18.17 22.50 -19.18
CA PHE A 445 -16.92 22.80 -18.48
C PHE A 445 -16.47 21.57 -17.68
N ASP A 446 -15.20 21.55 -17.29
CA ASP A 446 -14.58 20.54 -16.43
C ASP A 446 -14.79 20.91 -14.96
N ILE A 447 -15.53 20.07 -14.22
CA ILE A 447 -15.84 20.35 -12.81
C ILE A 447 -14.59 20.29 -11.91
N ARG A 448 -13.60 19.44 -12.25
CA ARG A 448 -12.37 19.28 -11.47
C ARG A 448 -11.55 20.57 -11.46
N SER A 449 -11.57 21.36 -12.54
CA SER A 449 -10.96 22.68 -12.59
C SER A 449 -11.60 23.66 -11.60
N VAL A 450 -12.92 23.63 -11.45
CA VAL A 450 -13.65 24.47 -10.49
C VAL A 450 -13.36 24.03 -9.05
N MET A 451 -13.44 22.73 -8.78
CA MET A 451 -13.15 22.17 -7.45
C MET A 451 -11.72 22.50 -7.01
N ARG A 452 -10.72 22.33 -7.89
CA ARG A 452 -9.32 22.67 -7.61
C ARG A 452 -9.11 24.17 -7.38
N ALA A 453 -9.86 25.03 -8.06
CA ALA A 453 -9.76 26.47 -7.88
C ALA A 453 -10.28 26.93 -6.52
N VAL A 454 -11.31 26.25 -5.98
CA VAL A 454 -11.96 26.60 -4.71
C VAL A 454 -11.25 26.01 -3.50
N LEU A 455 -10.73 24.78 -3.60
CA LEU A 455 -9.98 24.14 -2.53
C LEU A 455 -8.57 24.74 -2.39
N ASP A 456 -7.96 24.50 -1.24
CA ASP A 456 -6.59 24.95 -0.95
C ASP A 456 -5.59 24.30 -1.91
N LEU A 457 -4.73 25.11 -2.53
CA LEU A 457 -3.77 24.65 -3.53
C LEU A 457 -2.55 23.94 -2.96
N ASP A 458 -2.28 24.11 -1.67
CA ASP A 458 -1.10 23.57 -0.98
C ASP A 458 -1.37 22.24 -0.24
N HIS A 459 -2.60 21.73 -0.30
CA HIS A 459 -2.97 20.42 0.22
C HIS A 459 -3.39 19.49 -0.91
N PRO A 460 -2.86 18.25 -0.99
CA PRO A 460 -3.33 17.28 -1.96
C PRO A 460 -4.80 16.89 -1.68
N THR A 461 -5.56 16.66 -2.74
CA THR A 461 -6.92 16.11 -2.66
C THR A 461 -6.90 14.59 -2.82
N ALA A 462 -7.92 13.92 -2.29
CA ALA A 462 -8.13 12.48 -2.46
C ALA A 462 -9.47 12.24 -3.16
N GLU A 463 -9.45 11.61 -4.35
CA GLU A 463 -10.66 11.28 -5.10
C GLU A 463 -11.18 9.89 -4.75
N ARG A 464 -12.44 9.83 -4.30
CA ARG A 464 -13.12 8.60 -3.88
C ARG A 464 -14.07 8.13 -4.99
N TRP A 465 -14.12 6.82 -5.22
CA TRP A 465 -14.99 6.19 -6.25
C TRP A 465 -14.70 6.64 -7.69
N ALA A 466 -13.45 6.96 -8.01
CA ALA A 466 -13.06 7.43 -9.35
C ALA A 466 -13.44 6.46 -10.49
N ASP A 467 -13.49 5.15 -10.20
CA ASP A 467 -13.77 4.08 -11.17
C ASP A 467 -15.14 3.42 -10.96
N LEU A 468 -16.04 4.04 -10.17
CA LEU A 468 -17.41 3.55 -9.98
C LEU A 468 -18.17 3.63 -11.31
N ALA A 469 -18.61 2.48 -11.81
CA ALA A 469 -19.35 2.41 -13.07
C ALA A 469 -20.71 3.09 -12.96
N GLU A 470 -21.17 3.68 -14.07
CA GLU A 470 -22.45 4.39 -14.16
C GLU A 470 -22.54 5.65 -13.28
N SER A 471 -21.42 6.09 -12.69
CA SER A 471 -21.29 7.31 -11.89
C SER A 471 -20.22 8.26 -12.44
N ASP A 472 -19.86 8.13 -13.72
CA ASP A 472 -18.73 8.85 -14.34
C ASP A 472 -18.83 10.39 -14.16
N THR A 473 -20.05 10.93 -14.03
CA THR A 473 -20.30 12.36 -13.90
C THR A 473 -20.19 12.90 -12.48
N ALA A 474 -20.16 12.05 -11.44
CA ALA A 474 -19.99 12.52 -10.08
C ALA A 474 -18.52 12.46 -9.68
N VAL A 475 -18.01 13.56 -9.11
CA VAL A 475 -16.64 13.65 -8.60
C VAL A 475 -16.70 13.92 -7.10
N VAL A 476 -16.07 13.06 -6.30
CA VAL A 476 -16.04 13.20 -4.84
C VAL A 476 -14.60 13.35 -4.39
N TRP A 477 -14.24 14.53 -3.88
CA TRP A 477 -12.91 14.83 -3.35
C TRP A 477 -12.97 15.12 -1.87
N ASP A 478 -12.07 14.52 -1.11
CA ASP A 478 -11.66 15.06 0.18
C ASP A 478 -10.54 16.09 -0.04
N GLY A 479 -10.67 17.25 0.61
CA GLY A 479 -9.76 18.38 0.44
C GLY A 479 -9.80 19.31 1.64
N HIS A 480 -9.26 20.51 1.49
CA HIS A 480 -9.29 21.56 2.51
C HIS A 480 -9.77 22.88 1.91
N LEU A 481 -10.48 23.67 2.72
CA LEU A 481 -10.87 25.04 2.41
C LEU A 481 -10.46 25.96 3.56
N GLY A 482 -9.47 26.82 3.31
CA GLY A 482 -8.78 27.58 4.34
C GLY A 482 -8.21 26.68 5.44
N GLY A 483 -7.77 25.48 5.13
CA GLY A 483 -7.26 24.47 6.06
C GLY A 483 -8.34 23.66 6.77
N ILE A 484 -9.63 23.94 6.56
CA ILE A 484 -10.73 23.15 7.14
C ILE A 484 -10.98 21.95 6.23
N PRO A 485 -10.92 20.71 6.72
CA PRO A 485 -11.22 19.54 5.90
C PRO A 485 -12.67 19.54 5.41
N VAL A 486 -12.87 19.27 4.13
CA VAL A 486 -14.18 19.25 3.48
C VAL A 486 -14.27 18.09 2.49
N CYS A 487 -15.48 17.54 2.38
CA CYS A 487 -15.86 16.68 1.26
C CYS A 487 -16.52 17.57 0.19
N ALA A 488 -15.91 17.66 -0.98
CA ALA A 488 -16.40 18.40 -2.13
C ALA A 488 -17.01 17.44 -3.14
N ILE A 489 -18.26 17.71 -3.53
CA ILE A 489 -18.98 16.92 -4.54
C ILE A 489 -19.20 17.81 -5.77
N GLY A 490 -18.62 17.39 -6.89
CA GLY A 490 -18.79 18.01 -8.19
C GLY A 490 -19.65 17.16 -9.11
N ILE A 491 -20.38 17.80 -10.01
CA ILE A 491 -21.10 17.16 -11.11
C ILE A 491 -20.49 17.63 -12.42
N GLU A 492 -20.02 16.69 -13.22
CA GLU A 492 -19.41 16.94 -14.51
C GLU A 492 -20.41 17.57 -15.47
N ALA A 493 -19.99 18.64 -16.14
CA ALA A 493 -20.84 19.42 -17.02
C ALA A 493 -20.57 19.15 -18.52
N HIS A 494 -19.62 18.27 -18.83
CA HIS A 494 -19.31 17.81 -20.19
C HIS A 494 -19.53 16.31 -20.36
N ALA A 495 -19.66 15.88 -21.62
CA ALA A 495 -19.83 14.47 -21.94
C ALA A 495 -18.52 13.72 -21.68
N LEU A 496 -18.59 12.68 -20.86
CA LEU A 496 -17.49 11.76 -20.60
C LEU A 496 -17.70 10.47 -21.40
N ALA A 497 -16.59 9.89 -21.85
CA ALA A 497 -16.62 8.51 -22.32
C ALA A 497 -16.92 7.59 -21.13
N ARG A 498 -17.91 6.71 -21.29
CA ARG A 498 -18.23 5.72 -20.26
C ARG A 498 -17.05 4.77 -20.06
N GLN A 499 -16.73 4.48 -18.82
CA GLN A 499 -15.72 3.49 -18.51
C GLN A 499 -16.26 2.06 -18.61
N GLY A 500 -15.36 1.10 -18.89
CA GLY A 500 -15.67 -0.33 -18.86
C GLY A 500 -16.16 -0.93 -20.18
N ARG A 501 -16.76 -2.13 -20.11
CA ARG A 501 -17.30 -2.82 -21.29
C ARG A 501 -18.63 -2.20 -21.69
N LEU A 502 -18.61 -1.47 -22.79
CA LEU A 502 -19.83 -1.00 -23.46
C LEU A 502 -20.60 -2.19 -24.04
N PRO A 503 -21.93 -2.27 -23.87
CA PRO A 503 -22.76 -3.20 -24.62
C PRO A 503 -22.59 -2.96 -26.12
N ALA A 504 -22.52 -4.02 -26.93
CA ALA A 504 -22.35 -3.91 -28.38
C ALA A 504 -23.48 -3.12 -29.08
N ASP A 505 -24.61 -2.94 -28.40
CA ASP A 505 -25.85 -2.35 -28.94
C ASP A 505 -26.25 -1.03 -28.22
N GLY A 506 -25.35 -0.41 -27.44
CA GLY A 506 -25.57 0.87 -26.77
C GLY A 506 -25.14 2.08 -27.61
N PRO A 507 -25.70 3.28 -27.41
CA PRO A 507 -25.09 4.50 -27.97
C PRO A 507 -23.68 4.69 -27.40
N ASP A 508 -22.76 5.10 -28.29
CA ASP A 508 -21.33 5.32 -28.02
C ASP A 508 -21.05 6.16 -26.78
#